data_AF-A0A0W0TP26-F1
#
_entry.id   AF-A0A0W0TP26-F1
#
_cell.length_a   1.000
_cell.length_b   1.000
_cell.length_c   1.000
_cell.angle_alpha   90.00
_cell.angle_beta   90.00
_cell.angle_gamma   90.00
#
_symmetry.space_group_name_H-M   'P 1'
#
loop_
_entity.id
_entity.type
_entity.pdbx_description
1 polymer ?
#
loop_
_entity_poly.entity_id
_entity_poly.type
_entity_poly.pdbx_seq_one_letter_code
_entity_poly.pdbx_strand_id
1 'polypeptide(L)' 'MKRLRYYFMCLIALFFPWLALLLNDNPGGAFMALIMVVTVIGWIPASIWALRVVRASFYPTPKPQPAAE' A
#
# COMPACT_ATOMS: atom_id res chain seq x y z
N MET A 1 1.60 19.70 3.33
CA MET A 1 2.62 18.71 3.77
C MET A 1 2.23 17.24 3.58
N LYS A 2 0.94 16.87 3.50
CA LYS A 2 0.49 15.46 3.33
C LYS A 2 1.00 14.80 2.03
N ARG A 3 1.16 15.57 0.94
CA ARG A 3 1.71 15.06 -0.34
C ARG A 3 3.17 14.64 -0.24
N LEU A 4 3.99 15.36 0.52
CA LEU A 4 5.42 15.03 0.68
C LEU A 4 5.59 13.70 1.43
N ARG A 5 4.82 13.49 2.51
CA ARG A 5 4.75 12.20 3.21
C ARG A 5 4.27 11.07 2.32
N TYR A 6 3.30 11.35 1.43
CA TYR A 6 2.81 10.38 0.45
C TYR A 6 3.92 9.93 -0.52
N TYR A 7 4.66 10.87 -1.14
CA TYR A 7 5.76 10.53 -2.03
C TYR A 7 6.86 9.72 -1.32
N PHE A 8 7.19 10.09 -0.09
CA PHE A 8 8.15 9.35 0.73
C PHE A 8 7.69 7.90 0.99
N MET A 9 6.41 7.70 1.32
CA MET A 9 5.86 6.35 1.53
C MET A 9 5.71 5.55 0.23
N CYS A 10 5.48 6.17 -0.92
CA CYS A 10 5.54 5.50 -2.22
C CYS A 10 6.95 4.99 -2.53
N LEU A 11 7.98 5.77 -2.18
CA LEU A 11 9.38 5.35 -2.34
C LEU A 11 9.66 4.12 -1.46
N ILE A 12 9.23 4.15 -0.19
CA ILE A 12 9.35 2.99 0.72
C ILE A 12 8.55 1.80 0.19
N ALA A 13 7.34 1.99 -0.33
CA ALA A 13 6.51 0.92 -0.88
C ALA A 13 7.16 0.20 -2.07
N LEU A 14 8.02 0.89 -2.83
CA LEU A 14 8.74 0.32 -3.97
C LEU A 14 9.95 -0.52 -3.53
N PHE A 15 10.76 -0.04 -2.58
CA PHE A 15 11.96 -0.75 -2.12
C PHE A 15 11.68 -1.78 -1.02
N PHE A 16 10.73 -1.48 -0.14
CA PHE A 16 10.36 -2.28 1.04
C PHE A 16 8.82 -2.31 1.19
N PRO A 17 8.09 -3.03 0.31
CA PRO A 17 6.63 -3.07 0.30
C PRO A 17 6.01 -3.58 1.61
N TRP A 18 6.65 -4.56 2.26
CA TRP A 18 6.20 -5.11 3.54
C TRP A 18 6.22 -4.07 4.66
N LEU A 19 7.24 -3.20 4.70
CA LEU A 19 7.35 -2.13 5.69
C LEU A 19 6.27 -1.07 5.47
N ALA A 20 6.01 -0.70 4.20
CA ALA A 20 4.96 0.24 3.83
C ALA A 20 3.53 -0.26 4.19
N LEU A 21 3.32 -1.58 4.19
CA LEU A 21 2.07 -2.21 4.60
C LEU A 21 1.93 -2.28 6.13
N LEU A 22 3.02 -2.59 6.84
CA LEU A 22 3.06 -2.59 8.31
C LEU A 22 2.78 -1.20 8.89
N LEU A 23 3.33 -0.15 8.25
CA LEU A 23 3.10 1.26 8.59
C LEU A 23 1.68 1.75 8.30
N ASN A 24 0.86 0.96 7.58
CA ASN A 24 -0.52 1.27 7.23
C ASN A 24 -1.53 0.36 7.93
N ASP A 25 -1.16 -0.28 9.05
CA ASP A 25 -2.03 -1.15 9.83
C ASP A 25 -2.61 -2.33 9.03
N ASN A 26 -1.90 -2.84 8.01
CA ASN A 26 -2.28 -4.02 7.25
C ASN A 26 -1.31 -5.20 7.50
N PRO A 27 -1.37 -5.86 8.67
CA PRO A 27 -0.45 -6.95 9.03
C PRO A 27 -0.64 -8.18 8.15
N GLY A 28 -1.88 -8.50 7.78
CA GLY A 28 -2.17 -9.59 6.83
C GLY A 28 -1.53 -9.32 5.47
N GLY A 29 -1.49 -8.04 5.07
CA GLY A 29 -0.85 -7.67 3.84
C GLY A 29 0.67 -7.67 3.86
N ALA A 30 1.26 -7.23 4.96
CA ALA A 30 2.70 -7.34 5.16
C ALA A 30 3.16 -8.81 5.13
N PHE A 31 2.37 -9.74 5.67
CA PHE A 31 2.64 -11.17 5.63
C PHE A 31 2.64 -11.74 4.20
N MET A 32 1.66 -11.35 3.38
CA MET A 32 1.61 -11.73 1.97
C MET A 32 2.79 -11.15 1.17
N ALA A 33 3.19 -9.91 1.47
CA ALA A 33 4.36 -9.30 0.84
C ALA A 33 5.66 -10.02 1.23
N LEU A 34 5.81 -10.47 2.49
CA LEU A 34 6.94 -11.28 2.96
C LEU A 34 7.03 -12.63 2.24
N ILE A 35 5.90 -13.31 2.04
CA ILE A 35 5.83 -14.56 1.29
C ILE A 35 6.15 -14.33 -0.19
N MET A 36 5.66 -13.24 -0.77
CA MET A 36 5.94 -12.89 -2.17
C MET A 36 7.42 -12.60 -2.42
N VAL A 37 8.13 -12.01 -1.46
CA VAL A 37 9.59 -11.74 -1.57
C VAL A 37 10.42 -13.02 -1.74
N VAL A 38 9.91 -14.19 -1.33
CA VAL A 38 10.56 -15.50 -1.57
C VAL A 38 10.74 -15.77 -3.07
N THR A 39 9.90 -15.16 -3.91
CA THR A 39 10.08 -15.12 -5.36
C THR A 39 10.49 -13.71 -5.77
N VAL A 40 11.64 -13.52 -6.41
CA VAL A 40 12.05 -12.20 -6.96
C VAL A 40 10.96 -11.59 -7.87
N ILE A 41 10.15 -12.45 -8.50
CA ILE A 41 8.98 -12.09 -9.32
C ILE A 41 7.84 -11.48 -8.48
N GLY A 42 7.65 -11.93 -7.24
CA GLY A 42 6.61 -11.44 -6.33
C GLY A 42 6.81 -10.00 -5.85
N TRP A 43 7.98 -9.40 -6.10
CA TRP A 43 8.26 -8.01 -5.73
C TRP A 43 7.36 -7.00 -6.47
N ILE A 44 7.06 -7.24 -7.75
CA ILE A 44 6.20 -6.36 -8.56
C ILE A 44 4.76 -6.33 -8.02
N PRO A 45 4.05 -7.48 -7.89
CA PRO A 45 2.70 -7.48 -7.34
C PRO A 45 2.63 -7.00 -5.88
N ALA A 46 3.64 -7.29 -5.05
CA ALA A 46 3.74 -6.76 -3.69
C ALA A 46 3.84 -5.23 -3.68
N SER A 47 4.63 -4.64 -4.57
CA SER A 47 4.78 -3.18 -4.71
C SER A 47 3.48 -2.52 -5.15
N ILE A 48 2.75 -3.11 -6.12
CA ILE A 48 1.45 -2.61 -6.56
C ILE A 48 0.45 -2.60 -5.39
N TRP A 49 0.43 -3.66 -4.59
CA TRP A 49 -0.52 -3.77 -3.50
C TRP A 49 -0.18 -2.83 -2.33
N ALA A 50 1.10 -2.68 -1.99
CA ALA A 50 1.57 -1.67 -1.05
C ALA A 50 1.18 -0.25 -1.49
N LEU A 51 1.36 0.08 -2.78
CA LEU A 51 0.93 1.37 -3.35
C LEU A 51 -0.58 1.62 -3.21
N ARG A 52 -1.41 0.58 -3.40
CA ARG A 52 -2.87 0.68 -3.24
C ARG A 52 -3.26 0.98 -1.80
N VAL A 53 -2.62 0.31 -0.84
CA VAL A 53 -2.85 0.54 0.60
C VAL A 53 -2.37 1.94 1.01
N VAL A 54 -1.16 2.33 0.63
CA VAL A 54 -0.63 3.69 0.89
C VAL A 54 -1.56 4.75 0.30
N ARG A 55 -2.06 4.57 -0.92
CA ARG A 55 -3.02 5.50 -1.52
C ARG A 55 -4.33 5.57 -0.73
N ALA A 56 -4.87 4.43 -0.29
CA ALA A 56 -6.10 4.36 0.49
C ALA A 56 -5.98 5.10 1.84
N SER A 57 -4.83 5.03 2.49
CA SER A 57 -4.61 5.67 3.80
C SER A 57 -4.45 7.20 3.73
N PHE A 58 -3.84 7.73 2.67
CA PHE A 58 -3.65 9.19 2.52
C PHE A 58 -4.80 9.89 1.80
N TYR A 59 -5.44 9.17 0.88
CA TYR A 59 -6.56 9.64 0.08
C TYR A 59 -7.65 8.58 0.14
N PRO A 60 -8.39 8.49 1.27
CA PRO A 60 -9.56 7.64 1.32
C PRO A 60 -10.48 8.09 0.19
N THR A 61 -10.66 7.22 -0.80
CA THR A 61 -11.62 7.47 -1.87
C THR A 61 -12.97 7.70 -1.20
N PRO A 62 -13.71 8.77 -1.54
CA PRO A 62 -15.09 8.87 -1.13
C PRO A 62 -15.76 7.56 -1.55
N LYS A 63 -16.32 6.82 -0.59
CA LYS A 63 -17.19 5.69 -0.92
C LYS A 63 -18.20 6.22 -1.95
N PRO A 64 -18.51 5.48 -3.02
CA PRO A 64 -19.62 5.86 -3.89
C PRO A 64 -20.80 6.12 -2.96
N GLN A 65 -21.21 7.38 -2.86
CA GLN A 65 -22.45 7.71 -2.16
C GLN A 65 -23.51 6.98 -2.97
N PRO A 66 -24.28 6.04 -2.38
CA PRO A 66 -25.44 5.51 -3.09
C PRO A 66 -26.24 6.75 -3.46
N ALA A 67 -26.31 7.01 -4.77
CA ALA A 67 -27.11 8.11 -5.29
C ALA A 67 -28.48 7.94 -4.64
N ALA A 68 -28.95 8.98 -3.95
CA ALA A 68 -30.20 8.96 -3.21
C ALA A 68 -31.28 8.24 -4.02
N GLU A 69 -31.64 7.03 -3.56
CA GLU A 69 -32.89 6.35 -3.90
C GLU A 69 -33.90 6.64 -2.80
#